data_AF-N4UWL9-F1
#
_entry.id   AF-N4UWL9-F1
#
_cell.length_a   1.000
_cell.length_b   1.000
_cell.length_c   1.000
_cell.angle_alpha   90.00
_cell.angle_beta   90.00
_cell.angle_gamma   90.00
#
_symmetry.space_group_name_H-M   'P 1'
#
loop_
_entity.id
_entity.type
_entity.pdbx_description
1 polymer ?
#
loop_
_entity_poly.entity_id
_entity_poly.type
_entity_poly.pdbx_seq_one_letter_code
_entity_poly.pdbx_strand_id
1 'polypeptide(L)'
;MHIVTKLGTLLLAVPCFGSFVRGKSFDRGSGPDRDESRKIESAEWKAVGYVTGKEEPVAFAKFSCKGALVYMAAILAVEAAATINQMNKSEAIGAGLLTPSTLGITFVDRLRAAGFDVTVDGLESH
;
A
#
# COMPACT_ATOMS: atom_id res chain seq x y z
N MET A 1 2.60 -31.13 -26.43
CA MET A 1 3.14 -30.14 -25.45
C MET A 1 3.92 -29.00 -26.13
N HIS A 2 4.89 -29.25 -27.01
CA HIS A 2 5.73 -28.18 -27.60
C HIS A 2 5.06 -27.22 -28.60
N ILE A 3 4.05 -27.68 -29.35
CA ILE A 3 3.36 -26.85 -30.37
C ILE A 3 2.51 -25.76 -29.72
N VAL A 4 1.82 -26.08 -28.62
CA VAL A 4 0.98 -25.13 -27.88
C VAL A 4 1.83 -24.02 -27.26
N THR A 5 2.98 -24.36 -26.67
CA THR A 5 3.90 -23.37 -26.10
C THR A 5 4.47 -22.45 -27.17
N LYS A 6 4.94 -23.01 -28.30
CA LYS A 6 5.47 -22.22 -29.42
C LYS A 6 4.41 -21.29 -30.03
N LEU A 7 3.18 -21.77 -30.17
CA LEU A 7 2.06 -20.98 -30.70
C LEU A 7 1.65 -19.86 -29.73
N GLY A 8 1.63 -20.13 -28.42
CA GLY A 8 1.35 -19.12 -27.40
C GLY A 8 2.40 -18.00 -27.35
N THR A 9 3.69 -18.35 -27.44
CA THR A 9 4.77 -17.35 -27.49
C THR A 9 4.74 -16.55 -28.80
N LEU A 10 4.45 -17.19 -29.93
CA LEU A 10 4.30 -16.51 -31.22
C LEU A 10 3.12 -15.54 -31.21
N LEU A 11 1.98 -15.93 -30.63
CA LEU A 11 0.79 -15.08 -30.53
C LEU A 11 1.03 -13.84 -29.66
N LEU A 12 1.80 -13.96 -28.59
CA LEU A 12 2.21 -12.82 -27.75
C LEU A 12 3.21 -11.88 -28.44
N ALA A 13 4.05 -12.40 -29.34
CA ALA A 13 5.03 -11.61 -30.08
C ALA A 13 4.41 -10.82 -31.24
N VAL A 14 3.18 -11.14 -31.65
CA VAL A 14 2.46 -10.41 -32.71
C VAL A 14 1.89 -9.10 -32.13
N PRO A 15 2.38 -7.91 -32.55
CA PRO A 15 1.95 -6.63 -31.99
C PRO A 15 0.45 -6.33 -32.18
N CYS A 16 -0.19 -6.99 -33.15
CA CYS A 16 -1.63 -6.89 -33.38
C CYS A 16 -2.46 -7.56 -32.25
N PHE A 17 -1.97 -8.65 -31.66
CA PHE A 17 -2.66 -9.34 -30.58
C PHE A 17 -2.66 -8.50 -29.28
N GLY A 18 -1.56 -7.77 -29.03
CA GLY A 18 -1.49 -6.79 -27.93
C GLY A 18 -2.55 -5.69 -28.06
N SER A 19 -2.79 -5.17 -29.26
CA SER A 19 -3.84 -4.18 -29.51
C SER A 19 -5.25 -4.74 -29.35
N PHE A 20 -5.49 -5.99 -29.77
CA PHE A 20 -6.77 -6.67 -29.58
C PHE A 20 -7.10 -6.89 -28.09
N VAL A 21 -6.11 -7.31 -27.29
CA VAL A 21 -6.27 -7.45 -25.83
C VAL A 21 -6.45 -6.09 -25.15
N ARG A 22 -5.78 -5.03 -25.64
CA ARG A 22 -5.98 -3.65 -25.15
C ARG A 22 -7.37 -3.11 -25.47
N GLY A 23 -7.93 -3.41 -26.64
CA GLY A 23 -9.28 -2.99 -27.02
C GLY A 23 -10.39 -3.67 -26.21
N LYS A 24 -10.09 -4.80 -25.56
CA LYS A 24 -10.97 -5.53 -24.63
C LYS A 24 -10.61 -5.27 -23.16
N SER A 25 -9.66 -4.38 -22.91
CA SER A 25 -9.41 -3.85 -21.57
C SER A 25 -10.44 -2.78 -21.27
N PHE A 26 -10.85 -2.67 -20.00
CA PHE A 26 -11.83 -1.69 -19.53
C PHE A 26 -11.62 -0.32 -20.17
N ASP A 27 -12.72 0.28 -20.63
CA ASP A 27 -12.70 1.62 -21.22
C ASP A 27 -11.97 2.59 -20.29
N ARG A 28 -11.09 3.42 -20.86
CA ARG A 28 -10.26 4.34 -20.10
C ARG A 28 -11.18 5.41 -19.48
N GLY A 29 -11.63 5.18 -18.25
CA GLY A 29 -12.66 5.97 -17.57
C GLY A 29 -13.72 5.13 -16.85
N SER A 30 -13.84 3.85 -17.17
CA SER A 30 -14.74 2.89 -16.51
C SER A 30 -14.13 2.27 -15.24
N GLY A 31 -13.32 3.05 -14.52
CA GLY A 31 -12.95 2.69 -13.15
C GLY A 31 -14.15 2.87 -12.22
N PRO A 32 -14.16 2.25 -11.03
CA PRO A 32 -15.17 2.55 -10.02
C PRO A 32 -15.31 4.06 -9.86
N ASP A 33 -16.56 4.55 -9.85
CA ASP A 33 -16.83 5.97 -9.67
C ASP A 33 -16.18 6.43 -8.37
N ARG A 34 -15.33 7.46 -8.46
CA ARG A 34 -14.47 7.89 -7.34
C ARG A 34 -15.29 8.44 -6.18
N ASP A 35 -16.45 9.00 -6.46
CA ASP A 35 -17.34 9.59 -5.45
C ASP A 35 -18.20 8.52 -4.78
N GLU A 36 -18.60 7.48 -5.52
CA GLU A 36 -19.29 6.31 -4.95
C GLU A 36 -18.32 5.40 -4.16
N SER A 37 -17.11 5.13 -4.68
CA SER A 37 -16.08 4.39 -3.93
C SER A 37 -15.70 5.11 -2.63
N ARG A 38 -15.73 6.45 -2.59
CA ARG A 38 -15.45 7.21 -1.36
C ARG A 38 -16.49 6.97 -0.26
N LYS A 39 -17.73 6.67 -0.62
CA LYS A 39 -18.83 6.47 0.35
C LYS A 39 -18.86 5.04 0.89
N ILE A 40 -18.42 4.07 0.09
CA ILE A 40 -18.63 2.64 0.34
C ILE A 40 -17.34 1.95 0.81
N GLU A 41 -16.18 2.40 0.31
CA GLU A 41 -14.92 1.73 0.62
C GLU A 41 -14.36 2.21 1.97
N SER A 42 -14.13 1.24 2.84
CA SER A 42 -13.31 1.40 4.02
C SER A 42 -12.50 0.14 4.20
N ALA A 43 -11.27 0.30 4.65
CA ALA A 43 -10.40 -0.83 4.95
C ALA A 43 -9.79 -0.66 6.33
N GLU A 44 -9.68 -1.78 7.02
CA GLU A 44 -9.10 -1.88 8.34
C GLU A 44 -8.07 -3.00 8.32
N TRP A 45 -6.87 -2.67 8.76
CA TRP A 45 -5.77 -3.59 8.95
C TRP A 45 -5.48 -3.70 10.44
N LYS A 46 -5.38 -4.94 10.91
CA LYS A 46 -4.99 -5.25 12.28
C LYS A 46 -3.64 -5.93 12.25
N ALA A 47 -2.76 -5.52 13.16
CA ALA A 47 -1.48 -6.15 13.38
C ALA A 47 -1.35 -6.56 14.85
N VAL A 48 -0.66 -7.66 15.08
CA VAL A 48 -0.44 -8.23 16.41
C VAL A 48 1.07 -8.39 16.60
N GLY A 49 1.57 -7.84 17.70
CA GLY A 49 2.98 -7.91 18.08
C GLY A 49 3.22 -9.01 19.10
N TYR A 50 4.28 -9.80 18.88
CA TYR A 50 4.76 -10.84 19.78
C TYR A 50 6.20 -10.56 20.19
N VAL A 51 6.57 -10.97 21.39
CA VAL A 51 7.94 -10.90 21.92
C VAL A 51 8.44 -12.32 22.14
N THR A 52 9.70 -12.58 21.77
CA THR A 52 10.34 -13.88 21.96
C THR A 52 10.27 -14.31 23.43
N GLY A 53 9.67 -15.47 23.70
CA GLY A 53 9.50 -16.00 25.05
C GLY A 53 8.14 -15.72 25.70
N LYS A 54 7.24 -14.98 25.03
CA LYS A 54 5.82 -14.84 25.44
C LYS A 54 4.92 -15.49 24.39
N GLU A 55 4.00 -16.35 24.83
CA GLU A 55 2.98 -16.95 23.96
C GLU A 55 1.83 -15.99 23.67
N GLU A 56 1.57 -15.06 24.59
CA GLU A 56 0.51 -14.06 24.46
C GLU A 56 0.97 -12.82 23.66
N PRO A 57 0.05 -12.21 22.88
CA PRO A 57 0.36 -10.99 22.14
C PRO A 57 0.60 -9.82 23.10
N VAL A 58 1.68 -9.09 22.86
CA VAL A 58 2.10 -7.95 23.70
C VAL A 58 1.59 -6.60 23.19
N ALA A 59 1.19 -6.54 21.92
CA ALA A 59 0.71 -5.31 21.30
C ALA A 59 -0.32 -5.62 20.22
N PHE A 60 -1.32 -4.75 20.12
CA PHE A 60 -2.28 -4.72 19.02
C PHE A 60 -2.19 -3.38 18.32
N ALA A 61 -2.16 -3.39 17.00
CA ALA A 61 -2.22 -2.18 16.21
C ALA A 61 -3.38 -2.25 15.23
N LYS A 62 -4.05 -1.12 15.03
CA LYS A 62 -5.13 -0.95 14.07
C LYS A 62 -4.84 0.24 13.18
N PHE A 63 -4.91 0.02 11.88
CA PHE A 63 -4.79 1.04 10.84
C PHE A 63 -6.09 1.04 10.03
N SER A 64 -6.84 2.13 10.05
CA SER A 64 -8.08 2.26 9.29
C SER A 64 -8.06 3.47 8.39
N CYS A 65 -8.62 3.28 7.19
CA CYS A 65 -8.84 4.34 6.22
C CYS A 65 -10.27 4.28 5.72
N LYS A 66 -10.90 5.46 5.64
CA LYS A 66 -12.24 5.65 5.10
C LYS A 66 -12.12 6.38 3.77
N GLY A 67 -12.82 5.90 2.75
CA GLY A 67 -12.79 6.46 1.41
C GLY A 67 -12.18 5.53 0.37
N ALA A 68 -12.10 5.99 -0.88
CA ALA A 68 -11.65 5.15 -1.98
C ALA A 68 -10.18 4.74 -1.78
N LEU A 69 -9.90 3.44 -1.84
CA LEU A 69 -8.57 2.88 -1.54
C LEU A 69 -7.47 3.39 -2.49
N VAL A 70 -7.86 3.84 -3.68
CA VAL A 70 -6.96 4.49 -4.64
C VAL A 70 -6.37 5.79 -4.06
N TYR A 71 -7.16 6.57 -3.31
CA TYR A 71 -6.66 7.77 -2.64
C TYR A 71 -5.71 7.43 -1.50
N MET A 72 -5.94 6.34 -0.79
CA MET A 72 -5.01 5.88 0.24
C MET A 72 -3.61 5.65 -0.32
N ALA A 73 -3.48 4.95 -1.44
CA ALA A 73 -2.17 4.69 -2.05
C ALA A 73 -1.46 6.01 -2.42
N ALA A 74 -2.20 6.98 -2.94
CA ALA A 74 -1.67 8.31 -3.24
C ALA A 74 -1.23 9.06 -1.98
N ILE A 75 -2.04 9.08 -0.92
CA ILE A 75 -1.69 9.77 0.33
C ILE A 75 -0.48 9.11 1.00
N LEU A 76 -0.43 7.77 1.07
CA LEU A 76 0.73 7.05 1.60
C LEU A 76 2.02 7.43 0.88
N ALA A 77 1.99 7.50 -0.47
CA ALA A 77 3.15 7.88 -1.26
C ALA A 77 3.57 9.34 -1.04
N VAL A 78 2.61 10.27 -1.00
CA VAL A 78 2.87 11.71 -0.80
C VAL A 78 3.43 11.98 0.60
N GLU A 79 2.83 11.40 1.64
CA GLU A 79 3.30 11.61 3.01
C GLU A 79 4.65 10.93 3.27
N ALA A 80 4.92 9.79 2.63
CA ALA A 80 6.23 9.15 2.70
C ALA A 80 7.30 10.05 2.05
N ALA A 81 7.04 10.56 0.84
CA ALA A 81 7.94 11.47 0.14
C ALA A 81 8.21 12.75 0.95
N ALA A 82 7.15 13.33 1.54
CA ALA A 82 7.28 14.52 2.35
C ALA A 82 8.01 14.27 3.68
N THR A 83 7.89 13.07 4.26
CA THR A 83 8.69 12.65 5.43
C THR A 83 10.16 12.55 5.07
N ILE A 84 10.49 11.88 3.95
CA ILE A 84 11.86 11.77 3.45
C ILE A 84 12.47 13.15 3.17
N ASN A 85 11.68 14.09 2.63
CA ASN A 85 12.14 15.44 2.35
C ASN A 85 12.44 16.26 3.63
N GLN A 86 11.79 15.93 4.76
CA GLN A 86 12.02 16.57 6.06
C GLN A 86 13.12 15.89 6.87
N MET A 87 13.48 14.65 6.55
CA MET A 87 14.59 13.95 7.22
C MET A 87 15.92 14.65 6.94
N ASN A 88 16.72 14.80 7.99
CA ASN A 88 18.06 15.36 7.87
C ASN A 88 18.96 14.36 7.15
N LYS A 89 19.72 14.81 6.13
CA LYS A 89 20.64 13.94 5.37
C LYS A 89 21.72 13.24 6.21
N SER A 90 21.94 13.66 7.46
CA SER A 90 22.88 13.01 8.38
C SER A 90 22.27 11.86 9.19
N GLU A 91 20.93 11.77 9.27
CA GLU A 91 20.27 10.54 9.71
C GLU A 91 20.43 9.56 8.56
N ALA A 92 21.37 8.63 8.71
CA ALA A 92 21.83 7.73 7.67
C ALA A 92 20.66 6.90 7.10
N ILE A 93 20.00 7.44 6.08
CA ILE A 93 19.18 6.69 5.14
C ILE A 93 20.18 5.77 4.43
N GLY A 94 20.30 4.53 4.92
CA GLY A 94 21.16 3.53 4.32
C GLY A 94 20.87 3.43 2.82
N ALA A 95 21.91 3.45 2.00
CA ALA A 95 21.75 3.31 0.56
C ALA A 95 21.12 1.94 0.25
N GLY A 96 19.96 1.92 -0.40
CA GLY A 96 19.26 0.67 -0.73
C GLY A 96 17.75 0.84 -0.90
N LEU A 97 17.06 -0.29 -1.04
CA LEU A 97 15.60 -0.34 -1.05
C LEU A 97 15.09 -0.28 0.40
N LEU A 98 14.55 0.87 0.80
CA LEU A 98 14.00 1.07 2.12
C LEU A 98 12.49 0.91 2.10
N THR A 99 11.96 0.19 3.08
CA THR A 99 10.53 0.02 3.28
C THR A 99 9.97 1.18 4.12
N PRO A 100 8.69 1.56 3.97
CA PRO A 100 8.08 2.66 4.75
C PRO A 100 8.19 2.50 6.28
N SER A 101 8.43 1.29 6.78
CA SER A 101 8.70 1.02 8.19
C SER A 101 9.94 1.74 8.74
N THR A 102 10.86 2.19 7.88
CA THR A 102 12.05 2.95 8.30
C THR A 102 11.77 4.44 8.53
N LEU A 103 10.58 4.94 8.15
CA LEU A 103 10.23 6.35 8.26
C LEU A 103 9.83 6.77 9.69
N GLY A 104 9.56 5.80 10.57
CA GLY A 104 9.31 6.03 11.99
C GLY A 104 8.03 6.80 12.29
N ILE A 105 7.98 7.39 13.49
CA ILE A 105 6.78 8.02 14.05
C ILE A 105 6.35 9.28 13.28
N THR A 106 7.29 10.03 12.71
CA THR A 106 7.00 11.24 11.94
C THR A 106 6.09 10.95 10.75
N PHE A 107 6.30 9.83 10.06
CA PHE A 107 5.41 9.38 8.99
C PHE A 107 4.02 9.02 9.51
N VAL A 108 3.93 8.32 10.65
CA VAL A 108 2.66 7.93 11.27
C VAL A 108 1.84 9.15 11.69
N ASP A 109 2.48 10.17 12.27
CA ASP A 109 1.80 11.39 12.69
C ASP A 109 1.26 12.18 11.50
N ARG A 110 1.96 12.16 10.37
CA ARG A 110 1.47 12.75 9.12
C ARG A 110 0.28 12.00 8.55
N LEU A 111 0.27 10.66 8.62
CA LEU A 111 -0.89 9.87 8.24
C LEU A 111 -2.10 10.19 9.13
N ARG A 112 -1.90 10.35 10.44
CA ARG A 112 -2.96 10.79 11.36
C ARG A 112 -3.50 12.16 10.96
N ALA A 113 -2.63 13.12 10.65
CA ALA A 113 -3.02 14.44 10.18
C ALA A 113 -3.77 14.41 8.83
N ALA A 114 -3.45 13.44 7.96
CA ALA A 114 -4.13 13.21 6.69
C ALA A 114 -5.48 12.47 6.83
N GLY A 115 -5.89 12.12 8.05
CA GLY A 115 -7.20 11.51 8.33
C GLY A 115 -7.21 9.99 8.43
N PHE A 116 -6.04 9.34 8.55
CA PHE A 116 -5.96 7.91 8.88
C PHE A 116 -6.11 7.71 10.38
N ASP A 117 -6.81 6.64 10.76
CA ASP A 117 -6.97 6.23 12.15
C ASP A 117 -5.92 5.16 12.48
N VAL A 118 -4.95 5.50 13.33
CA VAL A 118 -3.82 4.63 13.69
C VAL A 118 -3.70 4.51 15.20
N THR A 119 -4.06 3.34 15.73
CA THR A 119 -4.07 3.03 17.16
C THR A 119 -3.10 1.90 17.46
N VAL A 120 -2.39 2.00 18.57
CA VAL A 120 -1.53 0.95 19.10
C VAL A 120 -1.84 0.79 20.57
N ASP A 121 -2.32 -0.38 20.94
CA ASP A 121 -2.64 -0.77 22.30
C ASP A 121 -1.60 -1.79 22.78
N GLY A 122 -0.76 -1.39 23.74
CA GLY A 122 0.16 -2.28 24.43
C GLY A 122 -0.58 -3.04 25.53
N LEU A 123 -0.34 -4.34 25.64
CA LEU A 123 -0.94 -5.17 26.70
C LEU A 123 -0.18 -5.09 28.03
N GLU A 124 0.96 -4.38 28.06
CA GLU A 124 1.78 -4.20 29.25
C GLU A 124 1.45 -2.85 29.89
N SER A 125 0.49 -2.87 30.82
CA SER A 125 0.40 -1.88 31.89
C SER A 125 1.62 -2.02 32.81
N HIS A 126 2.54 -1.06 32.72
CA HIS A 126 3.53 -0.77 33.75
C HIS A 126 3.52 0.72 34.08
#